data_AF-A0A076LBV6-F1
#
_entry.id   AF-A0A076LBV6-F1
#
_cell.length_a   1.000
_cell.length_b   1.000
_cell.length_c   1.000
_cell.angle_alpha   90.00
_cell.angle_beta   90.00
_cell.angle_gamma   90.00
#
_symmetry.space_group_name_H-M   'P 1'
#
loop_
_entity.id
_entity.type
_entity.pdbx_description
1 polymer ?
#
loop_
_entity_poly.entity_id
_entity_poly.type
_entity_poly.pdbx_seq_one_letter_code
_entity_poly.pdbx_strand_id
1 'polypeptide(L)'
;MSGRELIDLLEKLTSHDLDSEKIDGIIEYLLDFAEIDVKVSKDKMGLSISKLDTKEIVNKFSIDENEIALYIKKGMDVIGKSLKEMVINNKNPENELEKKIFNKFDVENLRLKALFKREYVMPVLDDFKVYKTSRVINGKSIKHYILKIDYDDSKTLGFELTEKDLRKIYDVIKKVLEGENDGSNRSV
;
A
#
# COMPACT_ATOMS: atom_id res chain seq x y z
N MET A 1 23.38 -24.95 16.60
CA MET A 1 23.00 -23.61 16.10
C MET A 1 21.58 -23.69 15.57
N SER A 2 20.68 -22.87 16.09
CA SER A 2 19.32 -22.76 15.58
C SER A 2 19.28 -21.89 14.33
N GLY A 3 18.27 -22.09 13.46
CA GLY A 3 18.13 -21.26 12.24
C GLY A 3 17.99 -19.75 12.52
N ARG A 4 17.54 -19.36 13.70
CA ARG A 4 17.52 -17.95 14.15
C ARG A 4 18.90 -17.40 14.46
N GLU A 5 19.76 -18.19 15.10
CA GLU A 5 21.15 -17.76 15.37
C GLU A 5 21.94 -17.57 14.07
N LEU A 6 21.66 -18.36 13.04
CA LEU A 6 22.29 -18.22 11.72
C LEU A 6 21.81 -16.96 10.98
N ILE A 7 20.52 -16.64 11.07
CA ILE A 7 19.94 -15.41 10.51
C ILE A 7 20.46 -14.18 11.25
N ASP A 8 20.50 -14.20 12.58
CA ASP A 8 21.08 -13.11 13.38
C ASP A 8 22.59 -12.93 13.10
N LEU A 9 23.34 -14.01 12.85
CA LEU A 9 24.74 -13.92 12.46
C LEU A 9 24.90 -13.33 11.05
N LEU A 10 24.03 -13.71 10.11
CA LEU A 10 24.02 -13.19 8.74
C LEU A 10 23.61 -11.71 8.70
N GLU A 11 22.64 -11.29 9.51
CA GLU A 11 22.25 -9.89 9.69
C GLU A 11 23.37 -9.06 10.33
N LYS A 12 24.10 -9.62 11.30
CA LYS A 12 25.29 -8.98 11.89
C LYS A 12 26.51 -8.94 10.96
N LEU A 13 26.65 -9.89 10.04
CA LEU A 13 27.72 -9.91 9.04
C LEU A 13 27.44 -9.01 7.83
N THR A 14 26.18 -8.61 7.64
CA THR A 14 25.74 -7.72 6.55
C THR A 14 25.44 -6.30 6.99
N SER A 15 25.63 -5.97 8.27
CA SER A 15 25.65 -4.57 8.73
C SER A 15 26.90 -3.89 8.20
N HIS A 16 26.86 -3.49 6.93
CA HIS A 16 27.67 -2.36 6.48
C HIS A 16 27.26 -1.18 7.36
N ASP A 17 28.24 -0.50 7.97
CA ASP A 17 28.01 0.77 8.65
C ASP A 17 27.63 1.80 7.59
N LEU A 18 26.35 1.76 7.18
CA LEU A 18 25.76 2.72 6.28
C LEU A 18 25.68 4.06 6.99
N ASP A 19 26.00 5.13 6.26
CA ASP A 19 25.97 6.49 6.77
C ASP A 19 24.55 6.88 7.21
N SER A 20 24.39 7.20 8.50
CA SER A 20 23.09 7.54 9.09
C SER A 20 22.50 8.82 8.50
N GLU A 21 23.32 9.82 8.17
CA GLU A 21 22.82 11.07 7.59
C GLU A 21 22.27 10.83 6.18
N LYS A 22 22.91 9.93 5.41
CA LYS A 22 22.40 9.52 4.10
C LYS A 22 21.11 8.72 4.21
N ILE A 23 20.97 7.88 5.24
CA ILE A 23 19.73 7.15 5.50
C ILE A 23 18.59 8.14 5.78
N ASP A 24 18.80 9.13 6.63
CA ASP A 24 17.79 10.15 6.95
C ASP A 24 17.36 10.92 5.70
N GLY A 25 18.34 11.34 4.88
CA GLY A 25 18.05 11.99 3.59
C GLY A 25 17.27 11.12 2.61
N ILE A 26 17.56 9.82 2.58
CA ILE A 26 16.83 8.86 1.73
C ILE A 26 15.41 8.64 2.24
N ILE A 27 15.21 8.55 3.55
CA ILE A 27 13.87 8.44 4.13
C ILE A 27 13.02 9.63 3.68
N GLU A 28 13.53 10.85 3.80
CA GLU A 28 12.85 12.05 3.35
C GLU A 28 12.52 11.98 1.85
N TYR A 29 13.48 11.56 1.02
CA TYR A 29 13.26 11.39 -0.42
C TYR A 29 12.18 10.35 -0.73
N LEU A 30 12.20 9.20 -0.06
CA LEU A 30 11.19 8.15 -0.23
C LEU A 30 9.80 8.65 0.17
N LEU A 31 9.70 9.46 1.23
CA LEU A 31 8.43 10.05 1.65
C LEU A 31 7.93 11.12 0.68
N ASP A 32 8.81 11.84 -0.02
CA ASP A 32 8.36 12.88 -0.95
C ASP A 32 8.08 12.36 -2.36
N PHE A 33 8.89 11.42 -2.85
CA PHE A 33 8.93 11.11 -4.28
C PHE A 33 8.63 9.65 -4.64
N ALA A 34 8.73 8.72 -3.70
CA ALA A 34 8.42 7.32 -3.98
C ALA A 34 6.91 7.06 -3.96
N GLU A 35 6.44 6.29 -4.94
CA GLU A 35 5.12 5.64 -4.87
C GLU A 35 5.31 4.33 -4.07
N ILE A 36 4.74 4.31 -2.86
CA ILE A 36 4.88 3.21 -1.90
C ILE A 36 3.48 2.63 -1.66
N ASP A 37 3.32 1.36 -1.98
CA ASP A 37 2.10 0.61 -1.70
C ASP A 37 2.17 -0.01 -0.30
N VAL A 38 1.09 0.12 0.47
CA VAL A 38 0.95 -0.46 1.80
C VAL A 38 -0.10 -1.56 1.78
N LYS A 39 0.28 -2.76 2.24
CA LYS A 39 -0.66 -3.85 2.51
C LYS A 39 -0.70 -4.13 3.99
N VAL A 40 -1.89 -4.11 4.58
CA VAL A 40 -2.10 -4.39 5.99
C VAL A 40 -2.81 -5.72 6.12
N SER A 41 -2.37 -6.57 7.05
CA SER A 41 -3.08 -7.77 7.49
C SER A 41 -3.46 -7.66 8.96
N LYS A 42 -3.89 -8.77 9.58
CA LYS A 42 -4.33 -8.80 10.99
C LYS A 42 -3.28 -8.20 11.92
N ASP A 43 -2.04 -8.67 11.81
CA ASP A 43 -0.92 -8.37 12.71
C ASP A 43 0.36 -7.95 11.95
N LYS A 44 0.30 -7.95 10.61
CA LYS A 44 1.46 -7.66 9.77
C LYS A 44 1.16 -6.54 8.81
N MET A 45 2.24 -5.99 8.27
CA MET A 45 2.19 -4.97 7.24
C MET A 45 3.30 -5.27 6.24
N GLY A 46 2.99 -5.10 4.97
CA GLY A 46 3.92 -5.16 3.86
C GLY A 46 4.02 -3.80 3.20
N LEU A 47 5.23 -3.43 2.81
CA LEU A 47 5.52 -2.25 2.03
C LEU A 47 6.20 -2.68 0.73
N SER A 48 5.81 -2.05 -0.38
CA SER A 48 6.50 -2.21 -1.65
C SER A 48 6.60 -0.88 -2.37
N ILE A 49 7.68 -0.68 -3.11
CA ILE A 49 7.87 0.51 -3.93
C ILE A 49 7.39 0.17 -5.34
N SER A 50 6.36 0.85 -5.82
CA SER A 50 5.83 0.68 -7.17
C SER A 50 6.56 1.56 -8.18
N LYS A 51 7.12 2.69 -7.73
CA LYS A 51 7.90 3.60 -8.58
C LYS A 51 8.93 4.39 -7.78
N LEU A 52 10.17 4.41 -8.28
CA LEU A 52 11.29 5.16 -7.71
C LEU A 52 12.38 5.42 -8.75
N ASP A 53 12.92 6.64 -8.77
CA ASP A 53 14.14 6.95 -9.51
C ASP A 53 15.38 6.70 -8.64
N THR A 54 16.00 5.54 -8.81
CA THR A 54 17.20 5.16 -8.05
C THR A 54 18.46 5.90 -8.51
N LYS A 55 18.50 6.37 -9.77
CA LYS A 55 19.65 7.13 -10.29
C LYS A 55 19.71 8.52 -9.67
N GLU A 56 18.54 9.15 -9.48
CA GLU A 56 18.48 10.43 -8.79
C GLU A 56 19.00 10.32 -7.35
N ILE A 57 18.64 9.25 -6.63
CA ILE A 57 19.12 9.03 -5.25
C ILE A 57 20.65 8.83 -5.22
N VAL A 58 21.18 7.97 -6.09
CA VAL A 58 22.64 7.74 -6.23
C VAL A 58 23.39 9.05 -6.39
N ASN A 59 22.93 9.91 -7.31
CA ASN A 59 23.55 11.20 -7.59
C ASN A 59 23.39 12.19 -6.42
N LYS A 60 22.19 12.30 -5.86
CA LYS A 60 21.86 13.29 -4.83
C LYS A 60 22.60 13.04 -3.52
N PHE A 61 22.75 11.77 -3.13
CA PHE A 61 23.37 11.39 -1.86
C PHE A 61 24.80 10.86 -2.00
N SER A 62 25.36 10.86 -3.22
CA SER A 62 26.70 10.36 -3.51
C SER A 62 26.91 8.96 -2.92
N ILE A 63 26.05 8.03 -3.32
CA ILE A 63 26.03 6.63 -2.87
C ILE A 63 26.56 5.76 -4.01
N ASP A 64 27.35 4.73 -3.69
CA ASP A 64 27.78 3.75 -4.68
C ASP A 64 26.55 3.02 -5.25
N GLU A 65 26.49 2.85 -6.57
CA GLU A 65 25.39 2.15 -7.25
C GLU A 65 25.16 0.73 -6.70
N ASN A 66 26.19 0.09 -6.14
CA ASN A 66 26.08 -1.25 -5.54
C ASN A 66 25.47 -1.22 -4.14
N GLU A 67 25.47 -0.08 -3.46
CA GLU A 67 24.96 0.07 -2.09
C GLU A 67 23.54 0.65 -2.03
N ILE A 68 23.05 1.27 -3.11
CA ILE A 68 21.76 1.95 -3.16
C ILE A 68 20.60 1.08 -2.66
N ALA A 69 20.60 -0.20 -3.01
CA ALA A 69 19.57 -1.14 -2.58
C ALA A 69 19.55 -1.33 -1.06
N LEU A 70 20.71 -1.31 -0.41
CA LEU A 70 20.83 -1.43 1.05
C LEU A 70 20.32 -0.17 1.75
N TYR A 71 20.68 1.01 1.24
CA TYR A 71 20.18 2.28 1.78
C TYR A 71 18.66 2.41 1.63
N ILE A 72 18.10 2.10 0.45
CA ILE A 72 16.66 2.11 0.22
C ILE A 72 15.96 1.12 1.16
N LYS A 73 16.49 -0.11 1.28
CA LYS A 73 15.95 -1.12 2.19
C LYS A 73 15.93 -0.59 3.63
N LYS A 74 17.03 0.01 4.09
CA LYS A 74 17.11 0.57 5.45
C LYS A 74 16.12 1.70 5.68
N GLY A 75 15.95 2.60 4.71
CA GLY A 75 14.94 3.66 4.77
C GLY A 75 13.51 3.10 4.83
N MET A 76 13.20 2.11 3.99
CA MET A 76 11.91 1.41 4.01
C MET A 76 11.66 0.66 5.32
N ASP A 77 12.69 0.07 5.93
CA ASP A 77 12.58 -0.60 7.23
C ASP A 77 12.22 0.39 8.36
N VAL A 78 12.81 1.59 8.34
CA VAL A 78 12.47 2.66 9.30
C VAL A 78 11.02 3.11 9.11
N ILE A 79 10.63 3.43 7.87
CA ILE A 79 9.24 3.80 7.55
C ILE A 79 8.28 2.69 7.98
N GLY A 80 8.59 1.44 7.64
CA GLY A 80 7.77 0.28 7.96
C GLY A 80 7.62 0.02 9.45
N LYS A 81 8.70 0.20 10.22
CA LYS A 81 8.63 0.07 11.68
C LYS A 81 7.71 1.13 12.29
N SER A 82 7.89 2.40 11.93
CA SER A 82 7.05 3.49 12.41
C SER A 82 5.59 3.30 12.00
N LEU A 83 5.33 2.97 10.73
CA LEU A 83 3.99 2.75 10.22
C LEU A 83 3.31 1.56 10.91
N LYS A 84 4.05 0.48 11.21
CA LYS A 84 3.54 -0.67 11.97
C LYS A 84 3.14 -0.28 13.40
N GLU A 85 3.96 0.48 14.11
CA GLU A 85 3.61 0.97 15.46
C GLU A 85 2.33 1.81 15.43
N MET A 86 2.20 2.68 14.42
CA MET A 86 1.02 3.54 14.31
C MET A 86 -0.24 2.78 13.91
N VAL A 87 -0.16 1.83 12.97
CA VAL A 87 -1.31 1.10 12.43
C VAL A 87 -1.70 -0.09 13.29
N ILE A 88 -0.74 -0.93 13.69
CA ILE A 88 -1.02 -2.19 14.39
C ILE A 88 -1.20 -1.96 15.89
N ASN A 89 -0.32 -1.13 16.49
CA ASN A 89 -0.31 -0.86 17.92
C ASN A 89 -1.07 0.43 18.28
N ASN A 90 -1.69 1.10 17.31
CA ASN A 90 -2.47 2.33 17.50
C ASN A 90 -1.68 3.47 18.16
N LYS A 91 -0.35 3.51 17.98
CA LYS A 91 0.49 4.59 18.51
C LYS A 91 0.27 5.88 17.71
N ASN A 92 0.18 7.03 18.38
CA ASN A 92 0.15 8.33 17.70
C ASN A 92 1.58 8.80 17.36
N PRO A 93 1.75 9.64 16.32
CA PRO A 93 3.07 10.13 15.95
C PRO A 93 3.63 11.05 17.04
N GLU A 94 4.89 10.83 17.43
CA GLU A 94 5.59 11.55 18.49
C GLU A 94 6.62 12.55 17.97
N ASN A 95 7.08 12.38 16.72
CA ASN A 95 8.09 13.22 16.10
C ASN A 95 7.71 13.62 14.65
N GLU A 96 8.47 14.55 14.06
CA GLU A 96 8.16 15.10 12.73
C GLU A 96 8.20 14.04 11.61
N LEU A 97 9.13 13.09 11.68
CA LEU A 97 9.20 11.99 10.72
C LEU A 97 7.94 11.12 10.80
N GLU A 98 7.52 10.73 12.01
CA GLU A 98 6.30 9.96 12.23
C GLU A 98 5.05 10.72 11.77
N LYS A 99 4.98 12.05 11.98
CA LYS A 99 3.88 12.88 11.44
C LYS A 99 3.86 12.88 9.92
N LYS A 100 5.04 12.98 9.28
CA LYS A 100 5.15 12.94 7.82
C LYS A 100 4.69 11.58 7.27
N ILE A 101 5.12 10.49 7.90
CA ILE A 101 4.66 9.13 7.60
C ILE A 101 3.13 9.04 7.79
N PHE A 102 2.62 9.54 8.92
CA PHE A 102 1.19 9.49 9.24
C PHE A 102 0.34 10.13 8.15
N ASN A 103 0.73 11.33 7.71
CA ASN A 103 0.02 12.08 6.69
C ASN A 103 0.15 11.47 5.29
N LYS A 104 1.34 10.95 4.93
CA LYS A 104 1.57 10.33 3.62
C LYS A 104 0.69 9.11 3.38
N PHE A 105 0.49 8.28 4.41
CA PHE A 105 -0.05 6.93 4.25
C PHE A 105 -1.50 6.76 4.69
N ASP A 106 -2.21 7.84 5.05
CA ASP A 106 -3.60 7.77 5.55
C ASP A 106 -3.74 6.71 6.65
N VAL A 107 -2.95 6.88 7.71
CA VAL A 107 -2.80 5.88 8.79
C VAL A 107 -4.14 5.54 9.45
N GLU A 108 -5.08 6.48 9.50
CA GLU A 108 -6.40 6.23 10.08
C GLU A 108 -7.19 5.17 9.28
N ASN A 109 -7.19 5.28 7.95
CA ASN A 109 -7.80 4.30 7.08
C ASN A 109 -7.08 2.94 7.16
N LEU A 110 -5.74 2.95 7.26
CA LEU A 110 -4.97 1.72 7.47
C LEU A 110 -5.30 1.04 8.81
N ARG A 111 -5.50 1.80 9.90
CA ARG A 111 -5.95 1.28 11.21
C ARG A 111 -7.32 0.64 11.08
N LEU A 112 -8.27 1.31 10.42
CA LEU A 112 -9.61 0.79 10.20
C LEU A 112 -9.56 -0.52 9.41
N LYS A 113 -8.74 -0.59 8.35
CA LYS A 113 -8.54 -1.79 7.56
C LYS A 113 -7.92 -2.94 8.39
N ALA A 114 -6.94 -2.63 9.24
CA ALA A 114 -6.35 -3.60 10.16
C ALA A 114 -7.41 -4.16 11.13
N LEU A 115 -8.23 -3.27 11.69
CA LEU A 115 -9.33 -3.62 12.59
C LEU A 115 -10.34 -4.54 11.89
N PHE A 116 -10.77 -4.18 10.68
CA PHE A 116 -11.67 -5.01 9.88
C PHE A 116 -11.13 -6.42 9.69
N LYS A 117 -9.85 -6.55 9.32
CA LYS A 117 -9.22 -7.86 9.12
C LYS A 117 -9.10 -8.67 10.41
N ARG A 118 -8.98 -8.03 11.58
CA ARG A 118 -8.92 -8.73 12.89
C ARG A 118 -10.28 -9.23 13.35
N GLU A 119 -11.30 -8.38 13.25
CA GLU A 119 -12.58 -8.58 13.93
C GLU A 119 -13.64 -9.26 13.05
N TYR A 120 -13.59 -9.05 11.72
CA TYR A 120 -14.71 -9.41 10.86
C TYR A 120 -14.53 -10.78 10.20
N VAL A 121 -15.68 -11.44 9.99
CA VAL A 121 -15.82 -12.64 9.16
C VAL A 121 -15.91 -12.27 7.66
N MET A 122 -16.23 -11.02 7.35
CA MET A 122 -16.42 -10.55 5.98
C MET A 122 -15.08 -10.24 5.29
N PRO A 123 -14.96 -10.55 3.98
CA PRO A 123 -13.86 -10.11 3.13
C PRO A 123 -13.56 -8.62 3.24
N VAL A 124 -12.29 -8.28 3.50
CA VAL A 124 -11.81 -6.88 3.46
C VAL A 124 -11.13 -6.62 2.13
N LEU A 125 -11.66 -5.64 1.37
CA LEU A 125 -11.12 -5.22 0.08
C LEU A 125 -9.66 -4.76 0.18
N ASP A 126 -8.77 -5.38 -0.57
CA ASP A 126 -7.36 -5.00 -0.67
C ASP A 126 -7.07 -4.14 -1.90
N ASP A 127 -7.41 -4.65 -3.08
CA ASP A 127 -7.19 -4.00 -4.37
C ASP A 127 -8.27 -4.46 -5.36
N PHE A 128 -8.44 -3.75 -6.48
CA PHE A 128 -9.27 -4.23 -7.58
C PHE A 128 -8.70 -3.81 -8.93
N LYS A 129 -8.89 -4.66 -9.94
CA LYS A 129 -8.41 -4.43 -11.31
C LYS A 129 -9.51 -4.74 -12.31
N VAL A 130 -9.65 -3.88 -13.31
CA VAL A 130 -10.58 -4.08 -14.42
C VAL A 130 -9.80 -4.31 -15.70
N TYR A 131 -9.99 -5.48 -16.31
CA TYR A 131 -9.39 -5.83 -17.59
C TYR A 131 -10.42 -5.72 -18.69
N LYS A 132 -10.03 -5.17 -19.84
CA LYS A 132 -10.86 -5.11 -21.04
C LYS A 132 -10.53 -6.29 -21.95
N THR A 133 -11.56 -6.99 -22.42
CA THR A 133 -11.44 -8.17 -23.30
C THR A 133 -12.59 -8.18 -24.31
N SER A 134 -12.65 -9.20 -25.17
CA SER A 134 -13.71 -9.35 -26.17
C SER A 134 -14.05 -10.82 -26.41
N ARG A 135 -15.30 -11.10 -26.73
CA ARG A 135 -15.78 -12.44 -27.12
C ARG A 135 -16.55 -12.33 -28.43
N VAL A 136 -16.41 -13.33 -29.31
CA VAL A 136 -17.17 -13.38 -30.56
C VAL A 136 -18.52 -14.03 -30.30
N ILE A 137 -19.59 -13.31 -30.61
CA ILE A 137 -20.98 -13.80 -30.55
C ILE A 137 -21.63 -13.51 -31.90
N ASN A 138 -22.17 -14.54 -32.55
CA ASN A 138 -22.81 -14.42 -33.87
C ASN A 138 -21.91 -13.73 -34.93
N GLY A 139 -20.61 -14.08 -34.94
CA GLY A 139 -19.63 -13.50 -35.85
C GLY A 139 -19.21 -12.06 -35.55
N LYS A 140 -19.74 -11.43 -34.50
CA LYS A 140 -19.38 -10.08 -34.06
C LYS A 140 -18.54 -10.12 -32.79
N SER A 141 -17.45 -9.37 -32.76
CA SER A 141 -16.64 -9.19 -31.56
C SER A 141 -17.34 -8.21 -30.61
N ILE A 142 -17.70 -8.68 -29.43
CA ILE A 142 -18.35 -7.89 -28.38
C ILE A 142 -17.36 -7.70 -27.24
N LYS A 143 -17.14 -6.43 -26.86
CA LYS A 143 -16.28 -6.08 -25.73
C LYS A 143 -16.97 -6.46 -24.42
N HIS A 144 -16.20 -7.02 -23.51
CA HIS A 144 -16.61 -7.26 -22.13
C HIS A 144 -15.42 -6.99 -21.21
N TYR A 145 -15.65 -7.07 -19.91
CA TYR A 145 -14.68 -6.68 -18.90
C TYR A 145 -14.58 -7.75 -17.82
N ILE A 146 -13.41 -7.85 -17.20
CA ILE A 146 -13.17 -8.73 -16.06
C ILE A 146 -12.81 -7.85 -14.88
N LEU A 147 -13.66 -7.81 -13.86
CA LEU A 147 -13.36 -7.20 -12.57
C LEU A 147 -12.75 -8.27 -11.66
N LYS A 148 -11.50 -8.06 -11.24
CA LYS A 148 -10.85 -8.84 -10.19
C LYS A 148 -10.79 -8.02 -8.92
N ILE A 149 -11.24 -8.59 -7.82
CA ILE A 149 -11.22 -8.00 -6.49
C ILE A 149 -10.32 -8.86 -5.62
N ASP A 150 -9.22 -8.29 -5.16
CA ASP A 150 -8.35 -8.91 -4.18
C ASP A 150 -8.86 -8.57 -2.77
N TYR A 151 -8.98 -9.57 -1.91
CA TYR A 151 -9.43 -9.44 -0.53
C TYR A 151 -8.66 -10.42 0.35
N ASP A 152 -8.58 -10.14 1.65
CA ASP A 152 -7.95 -11.00 2.68
C ASP A 152 -6.71 -11.77 2.20
N ASP A 153 -5.52 -11.18 2.36
CA ASP A 153 -4.20 -11.83 2.19
C ASP A 153 -4.22 -12.95 1.13
N SER A 154 -4.18 -12.57 -0.16
CA SER A 154 -4.06 -13.43 -1.35
C SER A 154 -5.32 -14.14 -1.88
N LYS A 155 -6.53 -13.76 -1.45
CA LYS A 155 -7.76 -14.24 -2.11
C LYS A 155 -8.22 -13.28 -3.20
N THR A 156 -8.81 -13.81 -4.26
CA THR A 156 -9.33 -13.03 -5.39
C THR A 156 -10.70 -13.53 -5.81
N LEU A 157 -11.65 -12.60 -6.00
CA LEU A 157 -12.95 -12.82 -6.64
C LEU A 157 -12.93 -12.23 -8.05
N GLY A 158 -13.51 -12.94 -9.02
CA GLY A 158 -13.54 -12.51 -10.42
C GLY A 158 -14.95 -12.47 -10.98
N PHE A 159 -15.28 -11.39 -11.71
CA PHE A 159 -16.57 -11.20 -12.36
C PHE A 159 -16.37 -10.83 -13.84
N GLU A 160 -17.08 -11.52 -14.74
CA GLU A 160 -17.24 -11.04 -16.12
C GLU A 160 -18.41 -10.05 -16.17
N LEU A 161 -18.18 -8.87 -16.77
CA LEU A 161 -19.11 -7.75 -16.78
C LEU A 161 -19.28 -7.18 -18.20
N THR A 162 -20.47 -6.69 -18.50
CA THR A 162 -20.69 -5.84 -19.68
C THR A 162 -20.34 -4.39 -19.36
N GLU A 163 -20.24 -3.54 -20.40
CA GLU A 163 -20.09 -2.09 -20.21
C GLU A 163 -21.27 -1.50 -19.39
N LYS A 164 -22.48 -2.02 -19.59
CA LYS A 164 -23.67 -1.56 -18.86
C LYS A 164 -23.56 -1.86 -17.36
N ASP A 165 -22.96 -2.99 -16.99
CA ASP A 165 -22.79 -3.37 -15.58
C ASP A 165 -21.70 -2.52 -14.91
N LEU A 166 -20.60 -2.22 -15.61
CA LEU A 166 -19.58 -1.28 -15.10
C LEU A 166 -20.17 0.11 -14.84
N ARG A 167 -21.03 0.61 -15.73
CA ARG A 167 -21.70 1.91 -15.54
C ARG A 167 -22.57 1.91 -14.28
N LYS A 168 -23.33 0.83 -14.04
CA LYS A 168 -24.11 0.69 -12.79
C LYS A 168 -23.22 0.71 -11.55
N ILE A 169 -22.10 -0.01 -11.56
CA ILE A 169 -21.15 -0.01 -10.44
C ILE A 169 -20.60 1.40 -10.21
N TYR A 170 -20.18 2.09 -11.28
CA TYR A 170 -19.70 3.47 -11.22
C TYR A 170 -20.73 4.42 -10.61
N ASP A 171 -21.99 4.37 -11.07
CA ASP A 171 -23.04 5.26 -10.59
C ASP A 171 -23.35 5.04 -9.10
N VAL A 172 -23.32 3.79 -8.62
CA VAL A 172 -23.52 3.48 -7.19
C VAL A 172 -22.36 4.00 -6.34
N ILE A 173 -21.11 3.79 -6.76
CA ILE A 173 -19.93 4.28 -6.04
C ILE A 173 -19.92 5.82 -6.02
N LYS A 174 -20.20 6.45 -7.17
CA LYS A 174 -20.22 7.90 -7.32
C LYS A 174 -21.20 8.55 -6.33
N LYS A 175 -22.41 8.01 -6.20
CA LYS A 175 -23.42 8.49 -5.25
C LYS A 175 -22.94 8.47 -3.80
N VAL A 176 -22.22 7.43 -3.41
CA VAL A 176 -21.66 7.33 -2.05
C VAL A 176 -20.54 8.35 -1.84
N LEU A 177 -19.66 8.54 -2.84
CA LEU A 177 -18.50 9.44 -2.73
C LEU A 177 -18.86 10.92 -2.80
N GLU A 178 -19.85 11.30 -3.62
CA GLU A 178 -20.29 12.69 -3.76
C GLU A 178 -21.23 13.13 -2.63
N GLY A 179 -21.62 12.20 -1.75
CA GLY A 179 -22.67 12.39 -0.76
C GLY A 179 -24.03 12.48 -1.43
N GLU A 180 -25.07 11.94 -0.80
CA GLU A 180 -26.42 12.34 -1.18
C GLU A 180 -26.53 13.85 -0.94
N ASN A 181 -26.59 14.64 -2.01
CA ASN A 181 -27.16 15.99 -2.00
C ASN A 181 -28.68 15.90 -1.76
N ASP A 182 -29.12 15.11 -0.77
CA ASP A 182 -30.51 15.01 -0.36
C ASP A 182 -30.67 15.78 0.96
N GLY A 183 -30.98 17.06 0.78
CA GLY A 183 -32.03 17.73 1.53
C GLY A 183 -32.10 17.45 3.03
N SER A 184 -31.37 18.26 3.79
CA SER A 184 -31.83 18.80 5.06
C SER A 184 -33.27 19.34 4.90
N ASN A 185 -34.28 18.48 5.06
CA ASN A 185 -35.64 18.81 5.47
C ASN A 185 -36.45 17.53 5.66
N ARG A 186 -36.27 16.88 6.81
CA ARG A 186 -37.40 16.30 7.52
C ARG A 186 -37.32 16.72 8.98
N SER A 187 -37.92 17.88 9.23
CA SER A 187 -38.54 18.23 10.50
C SER A 187 -39.56 17.14 10.85
N VAL A 188 -39.40 16.50 12.01
CA VAL A 188 -40.42 16.39 13.07
C VAL A 188 -39.65 16.25 14.39
#